data_AF-A0A5M6IL02-F1
#
_entry.id   AF-A0A5M6IL02-F1
#
_cell.length_a   1.000
_cell.length_b   1.000
_cell.length_c   1.000
_cell.angle_alpha   90.00
_cell.angle_beta   90.00
_cell.angle_gamma   90.00
#
_symmetry.space_group_name_H-M   'P 1'
#
loop_
_entity.id
_entity.type
_entity.pdbx_description
1 polymer ?
#
loop_
_entity_poly.entity_id
_entity_poly.type
_entity_poly.pdbx_seq_one_letter_code
_entity_poly.pdbx_strand_id
1 'polypeptide(L)'
;MHRSSTTQAPITLLDDRVKTPTSYQVPLRSTISTLPSARPILIYEIRRTADGKRYVGLTQRPLPVRFTAHCADAMRDGGRRGRHGTITEAIREVLRAGQKPRERFITKVLEVCADLTQARRAEKAWIARLGTAAPTGFNLMPGGASVGGPGNAKEISFSHPVRGELRFPAISAALADINAERLRSGFRPLAEATVCARLELGWPTDEAFELVDHRDARTRRPPFLWHGRRYDSLRDLARVEGLPIATARSRLHRARQAGHGESHDAGTDRRCHATQQRCRAARLALPDPRSSSAPPVDAATFARLTGIPRATVLTRWHRLRRRNTDVAELDPTMVLAALQTPVDRRVHLTLVLPDGRRVAGGVREVIRQVLDDPGLKGGRIERLGESAIRARLRRLPGWPQGPFTEDAISWAFGFTPGLAGAVHPQARGV
;
A
#
# COMPACT_ATOMS: atom_id res chain seq x y z
N MET A 1 26.67 27.77 -67.35
CA MET A 1 26.47 26.65 -66.40
C MET A 1 25.81 27.19 -65.15
N HIS A 2 24.48 27.04 -65.06
CA HIS A 2 23.65 27.60 -64.00
C HIS A 2 23.87 26.89 -62.66
N ARG A 3 24.14 27.67 -61.60
CA ARG A 3 23.99 27.24 -60.21
C ARG A 3 22.66 27.76 -59.70
N SER A 4 21.76 26.85 -59.33
CA SER A 4 20.46 27.15 -58.75
C SER A 4 20.63 27.58 -57.29
N SER A 5 20.18 28.80 -57.00
CA SER A 5 20.13 29.39 -55.66
C SER A 5 18.81 29.00 -54.99
N THR A 6 18.87 28.08 -54.02
CA THR A 6 17.70 27.74 -53.19
C THR A 6 17.56 28.79 -52.09
N THR A 7 16.51 29.60 -52.18
CA THR A 7 16.12 30.60 -51.18
C THR A 7 15.55 29.91 -49.95
N GLN A 8 16.19 30.07 -48.79
CA GLN A 8 15.63 29.68 -47.49
C GLN A 8 14.67 30.76 -47.00
N ALA A 9 13.45 30.36 -46.65
CA ALA A 9 12.47 31.22 -46.02
C ALA A 9 12.81 31.47 -44.53
N PRO A 10 12.51 32.66 -43.98
CA PRO A 10 12.81 32.99 -42.60
C PRO A 10 11.90 32.24 -41.62
N ILE A 11 12.50 31.67 -40.58
CA ILE A 11 11.82 31.03 -39.45
C ILE A 11 11.26 32.15 -38.55
N THR A 12 9.94 32.30 -38.54
CA THR A 12 9.22 33.17 -37.61
C THR A 12 9.30 32.59 -36.20
N LEU A 13 10.02 33.27 -35.30
CA LEU A 13 10.00 33.02 -33.86
C LEU A 13 8.59 33.33 -33.33
N LEU A 14 7.86 32.28 -32.94
CA LEU A 14 6.58 32.39 -32.24
C LEU A 14 6.83 32.76 -30.79
N ASP A 15 6.24 33.89 -30.43
CA ASP A 15 6.23 34.58 -29.15
C ASP A 15 5.68 33.68 -28.02
N ASP A 16 6.54 33.33 -27.06
CA ASP A 16 6.20 32.54 -25.87
C ASP A 16 5.37 33.38 -24.89
N ARG A 17 4.06 33.43 -25.12
CA ARG A 17 3.10 33.93 -24.13
C ARG A 17 3.04 32.98 -22.94
N VAL A 18 3.77 33.31 -21.89
CA VAL A 18 3.61 32.79 -20.53
C VAL A 18 2.14 32.92 -20.13
N LYS A 19 1.41 31.81 -20.12
CA LYS A 19 0.07 31.73 -19.54
C LYS A 19 0.21 31.81 -18.03
N THR A 20 -0.06 32.97 -17.46
CA THR A 20 -0.31 33.13 -16.03
C THR A 20 -1.49 32.23 -15.60
N PRO A 21 -1.42 31.60 -14.41
CA PRO A 21 -2.51 30.78 -13.92
C PRO A 21 -3.76 31.62 -13.71
N THR A 22 -4.86 31.16 -14.30
CA THR A 22 -6.18 31.78 -14.31
C THR A 22 -6.60 32.18 -12.90
N SER A 23 -6.71 33.48 -12.68
CA SER A 23 -7.23 34.08 -11.45
C SER A 23 -8.68 33.67 -11.22
N TYR A 24 -8.95 33.15 -10.02
CA TYR A 24 -10.27 32.81 -9.52
C TYR A 24 -11.19 34.04 -9.48
N GLN A 25 -12.27 34.03 -10.26
CA GLN A 25 -13.47 34.83 -9.99
C GLN A 25 -14.69 33.95 -10.26
N VAL A 26 -15.45 33.64 -9.20
CA VAL A 26 -16.73 32.94 -9.30
C VAL A 26 -17.81 33.83 -8.70
N PRO A 27 -18.94 34.05 -9.39
CA PRO A 27 -20.02 34.87 -8.88
C PRO A 27 -20.73 34.19 -7.69
N LEU A 28 -20.90 34.96 -6.61
CA LEU A 28 -21.62 34.58 -5.40
C LEU A 28 -23.11 34.36 -5.72
N ARG A 29 -23.57 33.10 -5.73
CA ARG A 29 -24.99 32.78 -5.54
C ARG A 29 -25.20 32.31 -4.10
N SER A 30 -25.81 33.17 -3.30
CA SER A 30 -26.14 32.93 -1.89
C SER A 30 -27.43 32.11 -1.76
N THR A 31 -27.31 30.79 -1.71
CA THR A 31 -28.35 29.94 -1.12
C THR A 31 -28.00 29.69 0.33
N ILE A 32 -28.72 30.34 1.25
CA ILE A 32 -28.57 30.13 2.69
C ILE A 32 -29.10 28.73 3.01
N SER A 33 -28.19 27.76 3.04
CA SER A 33 -28.46 26.42 3.58
C SER A 33 -28.58 26.56 5.10
N THR A 34 -29.79 26.43 5.64
CA THR A 34 -30.01 26.31 7.08
C THR A 34 -29.18 25.13 7.60
N LEU A 35 -28.15 25.43 8.39
CA LEU A 35 -27.31 24.41 9.01
C LEU A 35 -28.20 23.50 9.88
N PRO A 36 -28.06 22.17 9.78
CA PRO A 36 -28.84 21.26 10.61
C PRO A 36 -28.59 21.59 12.10
N SER A 37 -29.66 21.66 12.89
CA SER A 37 -29.57 21.86 14.34
C SER A 37 -28.55 20.89 14.93
N ALA A 38 -27.62 21.40 15.75
CA ALA A 38 -26.58 20.60 16.35
C ALA A 38 -27.19 19.37 17.05
N ARG A 39 -26.71 18.17 16.68
CA ARG A 39 -27.18 16.94 17.32
C ARG A 39 -26.77 16.95 18.80
N PRO A 40 -27.66 16.54 19.73
CA PRO A 40 -27.31 16.47 21.14
C PRO A 40 -26.18 15.47 21.38
N ILE A 41 -25.40 15.69 22.45
CA ILE A 41 -24.29 14.83 22.85
C ILE A 41 -24.80 13.89 23.94
N LEU A 42 -24.63 12.59 23.75
CA LEU A 42 -25.04 11.56 24.70
C LEU A 42 -23.86 11.15 25.57
N ILE A 43 -24.05 11.15 26.89
CA ILE A 43 -23.23 10.39 27.83
C ILE A 43 -23.83 9.00 27.93
N TYR A 44 -23.00 7.97 27.82
CA TYR A 44 -23.47 6.59 27.81
C TYR A 44 -22.59 5.67 28.63
N GLU A 45 -23.18 4.55 29.05
CA GLU A 45 -22.55 3.44 29.73
C GLU A 45 -22.52 2.21 28.81
N ILE A 46 -21.43 1.45 28.86
CA ILE A 46 -21.33 0.09 28.37
C ILE A 46 -20.92 -0.79 29.57
N ARG A 47 -21.77 -1.72 29.98
CA ARG A 47 -21.53 -2.63 31.11
C ARG A 47 -21.37 -4.06 30.63
N ARG A 48 -20.26 -4.71 31.00
CA ARG A 48 -20.04 -6.14 30.74
C ARG A 48 -20.88 -6.97 31.71
N THR A 49 -21.59 -7.96 31.21
CA THR A 49 -22.52 -8.76 32.03
C THR A 49 -21.82 -9.75 32.95
N ALA A 50 -20.64 -10.26 32.56
CA ALA A 50 -19.92 -11.30 33.31
C ALA A 50 -19.38 -10.83 34.67
N ASP A 51 -18.85 -9.60 34.74
CA ASP A 51 -18.16 -9.08 35.94
C ASP A 51 -18.70 -7.71 36.39
N GLY A 52 -19.73 -7.19 35.71
CA GLY A 52 -20.34 -5.92 36.04
C GLY A 52 -19.46 -4.69 35.78
N LYS A 53 -18.25 -4.85 35.20
CA LYS A 53 -17.37 -3.73 34.87
C LYS A 53 -18.00 -2.81 33.84
N ARG A 54 -17.73 -1.52 33.99
CA ARG A 54 -18.41 -0.45 33.25
C ARG A 54 -17.41 0.41 32.49
N TYR A 55 -17.87 0.95 31.37
CA TYR A 55 -17.23 1.99 30.58
C TYR A 55 -18.20 3.14 30.43
N VAL A 56 -17.75 4.36 30.68
CA VAL A 56 -18.50 5.59 30.38
C VAL A 56 -17.82 6.30 29.23
N GLY A 57 -18.60 6.83 28.30
CA GLY A 57 -18.09 7.69 27.23
C GLY A 57 -19.13 8.68 26.74
N LEU A 58 -18.73 9.55 25.81
CA LEU A 58 -19.61 10.50 25.14
C LEU A 58 -19.67 10.29 23.62
N THR A 59 -20.79 10.64 22.98
CA THR A 59 -21.00 10.49 21.53
C THR A 59 -22.07 11.43 20.97
N GLN A 60 -21.89 11.95 19.76
CA GLN A 60 -22.96 12.61 18.96
C GLN A 60 -23.69 11.63 18.03
N ARG A 61 -23.18 10.40 17.90
CA ARG A 61 -23.80 9.33 17.11
C ARG A 61 -24.84 8.59 17.95
N PRO A 62 -25.91 8.04 17.36
CA PRO A 62 -26.83 7.14 18.06
C PRO A 62 -26.07 6.02 18.78
N LEU A 63 -26.51 5.69 20.00
CA LEU A 63 -25.80 4.74 20.86
C LEU A 63 -25.54 3.36 20.19
N PRO A 64 -26.48 2.75 19.44
CA PRO A 64 -26.21 1.49 18.72
C PRO A 64 -25.09 1.60 17.69
N VAL A 65 -24.98 2.75 17.01
CA VAL A 65 -23.92 3.03 16.02
C VAL A 65 -22.57 3.19 16.73
N ARG A 66 -22.55 3.89 17.88
CA ARG A 66 -21.34 4.06 18.69
C ARG A 66 -20.83 2.73 19.25
N PHE A 67 -21.72 1.86 19.72
CA PHE A 67 -21.34 0.52 20.18
C PHE A 67 -20.78 -0.33 19.03
N THR A 68 -21.39 -0.26 17.85
CA THR A 68 -20.88 -0.95 16.65
C THR A 68 -19.46 -0.48 16.28
N ALA A 69 -19.17 0.82 16.43
CA ALA A 69 -17.82 1.34 16.22
C ALA A 69 -16.79 0.75 17.21
N HIS A 70 -17.14 0.62 18.49
CA HIS A 70 -16.28 -0.07 19.47
C HIS A 70 -16.01 -1.54 19.08
N CYS A 71 -17.01 -2.26 18.56
CA CYS A 71 -16.81 -3.61 18.05
C CYS A 71 -15.89 -3.66 16.82
N ALA A 72 -16.07 -2.74 15.87
CA ALA A 72 -15.20 -2.65 14.69
C ALA A 72 -13.75 -2.36 15.07
N ASP A 73 -13.52 -1.48 16.04
CA ASP A 73 -12.18 -1.18 16.55
C ASP A 73 -11.56 -2.40 17.26
N ALA A 74 -12.36 -3.22 17.94
CA ALA A 74 -11.88 -4.47 18.54
C ALA A 74 -11.47 -5.53 17.50
N MET A 75 -12.18 -5.59 16.35
CA MET A 75 -11.92 -6.52 15.24
C MET A 75 -10.69 -6.16 14.39
N ARG A 76 -10.30 -4.89 14.35
CA ARG A 76 -9.09 -4.45 13.63
C ARG A 76 -7.87 -5.02 14.37
N ASP A 77 -7.29 -6.10 13.83
CA ASP A 77 -6.15 -6.85 14.38
C ASP A 77 -4.80 -6.09 14.25
N GLY A 78 -4.85 -4.76 14.21
CA GLY A 78 -3.77 -3.91 13.75
C GLY A 78 -2.73 -3.59 14.82
N GLY A 79 -1.88 -4.56 15.18
CA GLY A 79 -0.47 -4.41 15.60
C GLY A 79 -0.13 -3.61 16.86
N ARG A 80 -0.89 -2.59 17.25
CA ARG A 80 -0.76 -1.88 18.52
C ARG A 80 -1.58 -2.69 19.52
N ARG A 81 -0.90 -3.55 20.29
CA ARG A 81 -1.48 -4.24 21.43
C ARG A 81 -2.35 -3.24 22.19
N GLY A 82 -3.67 -3.43 22.16
CA GLY A 82 -4.59 -2.58 22.90
C GLY A 82 -4.11 -2.52 24.34
N ARG A 83 -4.15 -1.32 24.97
CA ARG A 83 -3.78 -1.20 26.38
C ARG A 83 -4.66 -2.16 27.18
N HIS A 84 -4.03 -2.90 28.10
CA HIS A 84 -4.73 -3.82 28.97
C HIS A 84 -5.77 -3.07 29.82
N GLY A 85 -6.90 -3.72 30.11
CA GLY A 85 -8.01 -3.16 30.89
C GLY A 85 -8.95 -2.23 30.11
N THR A 86 -8.89 -2.21 28.77
CA THR A 86 -9.78 -1.36 27.95
C THR A 86 -11.08 -2.06 27.57
N ILE A 87 -12.12 -1.28 27.25
CA ILE A 87 -13.37 -1.82 26.69
C ILE A 87 -13.12 -2.56 25.36
N THR A 88 -12.17 -2.10 24.55
CA THR A 88 -11.79 -2.74 23.28
C THR A 88 -11.18 -4.12 23.52
N GLU A 89 -10.33 -4.28 24.53
CA GLU A 89 -9.79 -5.59 24.92
C GLU A 89 -10.90 -6.51 25.42
N ALA A 90 -11.78 -6.03 26.29
CA ALA A 90 -12.91 -6.81 26.80
C ALA A 90 -13.87 -7.28 25.68
N ILE A 91 -14.13 -6.43 24.67
CA ILE A 91 -14.91 -6.82 23.49
C ILE A 91 -14.16 -7.88 22.67
N ARG A 92 -12.84 -7.75 22.54
CA ARG A 92 -12.01 -8.70 21.80
C ARG A 92 -11.97 -10.07 22.48
N GLU A 93 -11.95 -10.13 23.82
CA GLU A 93 -12.07 -11.37 24.59
C GLU A 93 -13.36 -12.11 24.24
N VAL A 94 -14.50 -11.41 24.24
CA VAL A 94 -15.81 -11.96 23.88
C VAL A 94 -15.81 -12.49 22.43
N LEU A 95 -15.24 -11.72 21.49
CA LEU A 95 -15.14 -12.14 20.09
C LEU A 95 -14.24 -13.38 19.91
N ARG A 96 -13.10 -13.46 20.62
CA ARG A 96 -12.21 -14.63 20.60
C ARG A 96 -12.86 -15.88 21.17
N ALA A 97 -13.75 -15.72 22.14
CA ALA A 97 -14.56 -16.80 22.68
C ALA A 97 -15.72 -17.23 21.75
N GLY A 98 -15.84 -16.66 20.54
CA GLY A 98 -16.91 -16.98 19.59
C GLY A 98 -18.28 -16.42 19.97
N GLN A 99 -18.33 -15.48 20.93
CA GLN A 99 -19.58 -14.92 21.44
C GLN A 99 -19.90 -13.57 20.80
N LYS A 100 -21.18 -13.20 20.79
CA LYS A 100 -21.61 -11.91 20.24
C LYS A 100 -21.50 -10.81 21.31
N PRO A 101 -20.78 -9.69 21.04
CA PRO A 101 -20.67 -8.59 22.00
C PRO A 101 -22.01 -8.02 22.47
N ARG A 102 -23.03 -7.98 21.61
CA ARG A 102 -24.38 -7.48 21.96
C ARG A 102 -25.08 -8.30 23.05
N GLU A 103 -24.67 -9.55 23.27
CA GLU A 103 -25.25 -10.44 24.30
C GLU A 103 -24.45 -10.37 25.62
N ARG A 104 -23.21 -9.86 25.57
CA ARG A 104 -22.31 -9.76 26.73
C ARG A 104 -22.13 -8.35 27.27
N PHE A 105 -22.70 -7.36 26.60
CA PHE A 105 -22.63 -5.95 27.00
C PHE A 105 -24.00 -5.29 26.94
N ILE A 106 -24.32 -4.51 27.98
CA ILE A 106 -25.52 -3.69 28.07
C ILE A 106 -25.11 -2.24 27.81
N THR A 107 -25.81 -1.55 26.91
CA THR A 107 -25.56 -0.12 26.62
C THR A 107 -26.72 0.74 27.12
N LYS A 108 -26.44 1.85 27.81
CA LYS A 108 -27.44 2.75 28.37
C LYS A 108 -27.06 4.22 28.15
N VAL A 109 -28.00 5.10 27.83
CA VAL A 109 -27.79 6.56 27.88
C VAL A 109 -27.91 7.01 29.33
N LEU A 110 -26.89 7.71 29.83
CA LEU A 110 -26.84 8.26 31.18
C LEU A 110 -27.35 9.70 31.22
N GLU A 111 -26.98 10.51 30.23
CA GLU A 111 -27.30 11.94 30.18
C GLU A 111 -27.28 12.44 28.73
N VAL A 112 -28.04 13.50 28.46
CA VAL A 112 -28.05 14.20 27.17
C VAL A 112 -27.62 15.64 27.43
N CYS A 113 -26.57 16.09 26.73
CA CYS A 113 -25.98 17.41 26.88
C CYS A 113 -26.17 18.23 25.61
N ALA A 114 -26.38 19.54 25.78
CA ALA A 114 -26.57 20.47 24.67
C ALA A 114 -25.25 20.78 23.95
N ASP A 115 -24.16 20.87 24.72
CA ASP A 115 -22.84 21.23 24.22
C ASP A 115 -21.72 20.34 24.78
N LEU A 116 -20.55 20.45 24.16
CA LEU A 116 -19.40 19.60 24.45
C LEU A 116 -18.78 19.88 25.82
N THR A 117 -18.85 21.12 26.29
CA THR A 117 -18.31 21.53 27.59
C THR A 117 -19.15 20.93 28.72
N GLN A 118 -20.47 20.97 28.60
CA GLN A 118 -21.38 20.25 29.49
C GLN A 118 -21.11 18.74 29.44
N ALA A 119 -21.02 18.15 28.24
CA ALA A 119 -20.78 16.72 28.07
C ALA A 119 -19.47 16.24 28.74
N ARG A 120 -18.38 17.01 28.63
CA ARG A 120 -17.10 16.68 29.29
C ARG A 120 -17.20 16.68 30.81
N ARG A 121 -17.91 17.67 31.38
CA ARG A 121 -18.16 17.74 32.83
C ARG A 121 -19.01 16.57 33.29
N ALA A 122 -20.08 16.26 32.56
CA ALA A 122 -20.96 15.13 32.82
C ALA A 122 -20.21 13.79 32.74
N GLU A 123 -19.40 13.56 31.69
CA GLU A 123 -18.59 12.34 31.55
C GLU A 123 -17.67 12.13 32.76
N LYS A 124 -16.93 13.17 33.16
CA LYS A 124 -16.04 13.12 34.34
C LYS A 124 -16.82 12.79 35.62
N ALA A 125 -17.98 13.42 35.82
CA ALA A 125 -18.83 13.17 36.97
C ALA A 125 -19.36 11.73 36.98
N TRP A 126 -19.80 11.19 35.84
CA TRP A 126 -20.28 9.82 35.72
C TRP A 126 -19.19 8.78 35.90
N ILE A 127 -17.98 9.01 35.38
CA ILE A 127 -16.81 8.12 35.61
C ILE A 127 -16.50 8.04 37.10
N ALA A 128 -16.44 9.19 37.78
CA ALA A 128 -16.19 9.24 39.23
C ALA A 128 -17.31 8.56 40.03
N ARG A 129 -18.57 8.89 39.72
CA ARG A 129 -19.76 8.36 40.42
C ARG A 129 -19.90 6.85 40.30
N LEU A 130 -19.59 6.29 39.13
CA LEU A 130 -19.77 4.86 38.85
C LEU A 130 -18.50 4.04 39.08
N GLY A 131 -17.38 4.67 39.44
CA GLY A 131 -16.10 3.99 39.67
C GLY A 131 -15.59 3.26 38.42
N THR A 132 -15.80 3.82 37.22
CA THR A 132 -15.47 3.12 35.96
C THR A 132 -14.01 3.25 35.53
N ALA A 133 -13.19 3.95 36.31
CA ALA A 133 -11.75 4.03 36.09
C ALA A 133 -11.08 2.66 36.26
N ALA A 134 -10.03 2.37 35.49
CA ALA A 134 -9.22 1.18 35.71
C ALA A 134 -8.58 1.24 37.12
N PRO A 135 -8.50 0.11 37.86
CA PRO A 135 -8.78 -1.27 37.42
C PRO A 135 -10.23 -1.75 37.59
N THR A 136 -11.08 -0.97 38.27
CA THR A 136 -12.46 -1.36 38.60
C THR A 136 -13.42 -1.27 37.42
N GLY A 137 -13.12 -0.44 36.42
CA GLY A 137 -13.83 -0.40 35.14
C GLY A 137 -12.87 -0.33 33.94
N PHE A 138 -13.39 0.16 32.81
CA PHE A 138 -12.71 0.17 31.52
C PHE A 138 -12.20 1.56 31.09
N ASN A 139 -12.48 2.62 31.85
CA ASN A 139 -11.97 3.97 31.56
C ASN A 139 -10.51 4.07 32.02
N LEU A 140 -9.59 4.27 31.07
CA LEU A 140 -8.17 4.49 31.42
C LEU A 140 -7.86 5.89 31.94
N MET A 141 -8.74 6.85 31.66
CA MET A 141 -8.59 8.26 32.03
C MET A 141 -9.83 8.70 32.80
N PRO A 142 -9.72 9.70 33.70
CA PRO A 142 -10.83 10.17 34.53
C PRO A 142 -11.95 10.92 33.76
N GLY A 143 -11.91 10.96 32.43
CA GLY A 143 -12.85 11.69 31.57
C GLY A 143 -12.39 13.09 31.21
N GLY A 144 -13.22 13.80 30.43
CA GLY A 144 -13.03 15.21 30.08
C GLY A 144 -12.03 15.48 28.96
N ALA A 145 -11.11 14.54 28.70
CA ALA A 145 -10.11 14.65 27.63
C ALA A 145 -10.46 13.84 26.37
N SER A 146 -11.35 12.83 26.46
CA SER A 146 -11.61 11.88 25.37
C SER A 146 -12.85 12.24 24.56
N VAL A 147 -12.81 13.36 23.86
CA VAL A 147 -13.76 13.59 22.75
C VAL A 147 -13.15 12.99 21.50
N GLY A 148 -13.64 11.82 21.07
CA GLY A 148 -13.40 11.32 19.71
C GLY A 148 -11.98 10.87 19.37
N GLY A 149 -11.37 9.98 20.17
CA GLY A 149 -10.04 9.45 19.85
C GLY A 149 -8.93 10.51 19.90
N PRO A 150 -7.66 10.10 19.79
CA PRO A 150 -6.51 10.99 19.95
C PRO A 150 -6.44 12.16 18.95
N GLY A 151 -7.27 12.18 17.89
CA GLY A 151 -7.28 13.25 16.88
C GLY A 151 -8.17 14.46 17.19
N ASN A 152 -9.22 14.31 18.03
CA ASN A 152 -10.29 15.32 18.10
C ASN A 152 -10.18 16.31 19.27
N ALA A 153 -9.12 16.24 20.08
CA ALA A 153 -8.85 17.21 21.14
C ALA A 153 -7.48 17.90 21.00
N LYS A 154 -6.72 17.60 19.94
CA LYS A 154 -5.45 18.25 19.70
C LYS A 154 -5.71 19.54 18.91
N GLU A 155 -5.32 20.66 19.49
CA GLU A 155 -5.26 21.93 18.77
C GLU A 155 -4.42 21.73 17.50
N ILE A 156 -4.92 22.27 16.39
CA ILE A 156 -4.27 22.15 15.10
C ILE A 156 -4.09 23.54 14.50
N SER A 157 -2.89 23.77 14.00
CA SER A 157 -2.49 25.01 13.33
C SER A 157 -1.94 24.70 11.95
N PHE A 158 -2.19 25.60 11.01
CA PHE A 158 -1.62 25.53 9.67
C PHE A 158 -1.64 26.89 8.98
N SER A 159 -0.72 27.04 8.03
CA SER A 159 -0.64 28.20 7.16
C SER A 159 -1.62 28.06 6.00
N HIS A 160 -2.64 28.91 5.96
CA HIS A 160 -3.60 28.99 4.86
C HIS A 160 -3.08 29.97 3.80
N PRO A 161 -3.08 29.62 2.49
CA PRO A 161 -2.44 30.44 1.46
C PRO A 161 -3.02 31.86 1.33
N VAL A 162 -4.30 32.04 1.68
CA VAL A 162 -4.99 33.34 1.60
C VAL A 162 -5.22 33.97 2.98
N ARG A 163 -5.36 33.16 4.04
CA ARG A 163 -5.81 33.63 5.36
C ARG A 163 -4.67 33.71 6.38
N GLY A 164 -3.46 33.32 6.00
CA GLY A 164 -2.31 33.24 6.90
C GLY A 164 -2.47 32.10 7.91
N GLU A 165 -1.88 32.27 9.09
CA GLU A 165 -1.87 31.23 10.13
C GLU A 165 -3.26 31.08 10.76
N LEU A 166 -3.82 29.86 10.70
CA LEU A 166 -5.10 29.52 11.34
C LEU A 166 -4.89 28.55 12.49
N ARG A 167 -5.71 28.68 13.54
CA ARG A 167 -5.70 27.80 14.71
C ARG A 167 -7.09 27.31 15.03
N PHE A 168 -7.22 26.02 15.28
CA PHE A 168 -8.49 25.38 15.59
C PHE A 168 -8.34 24.45 16.80
N PRO A 169 -9.38 24.34 17.66
CA PRO A 169 -9.32 23.50 18.85
C PRO A 169 -9.28 22.00 18.54
N ALA A 170 -9.59 21.59 17.30
CA ALA A 170 -9.61 20.20 16.86
C ALA A 170 -9.54 20.07 15.33
N ILE A 171 -9.12 18.90 14.84
CA ILE A 171 -9.15 18.54 13.41
C ILE A 171 -10.54 18.72 12.81
N SER A 172 -11.59 18.30 13.53
CA SER A 172 -12.97 18.40 13.04
C SER A 172 -13.45 19.85 12.86
N ALA A 173 -13.03 20.77 13.73
CA ALA A 173 -13.34 22.19 13.61
C ALA A 173 -12.62 22.82 12.41
N ALA A 174 -11.33 22.54 12.25
CA ALA A 174 -10.56 22.93 11.06
C ALA A 174 -11.22 22.39 9.78
N LEU A 175 -11.61 21.11 9.79
CA LEU A 175 -12.17 20.45 8.62
C LEU A 175 -13.52 21.03 8.22
N ALA A 176 -14.36 21.38 9.19
CA ALA A 176 -15.64 22.04 8.93
C ALA A 176 -15.44 23.39 8.24
N ASP A 177 -14.50 24.20 8.73
CA ASP A 177 -14.13 25.49 8.14
C ASP A 177 -13.57 25.34 6.71
N ILE A 178 -12.56 24.47 6.52
CA ILE A 178 -11.96 24.20 5.20
C ILE A 178 -12.99 23.62 4.22
N ASN A 179 -13.88 22.72 4.66
CA ASN A 179 -14.88 22.15 3.76
C ASN A 179 -15.94 23.18 3.35
N ALA A 180 -16.30 24.12 4.22
CA ALA A 180 -17.19 25.23 3.86
C ALA A 180 -16.56 26.13 2.79
N GLU A 181 -15.25 26.39 2.87
CA GLU A 181 -14.51 27.08 1.82
C GLU A 181 -14.45 26.28 0.51
N ARG A 182 -14.07 24.99 0.58
CA ARG A 182 -14.01 24.09 -0.59
C ARG A 182 -15.34 24.01 -1.33
N LEU A 183 -16.46 23.88 -0.60
CA LEU A 183 -17.79 23.84 -1.18
C LEU A 183 -18.14 25.16 -1.91
N ARG A 184 -17.81 26.31 -1.33
CA ARG A 184 -17.98 27.62 -1.99
C ARG A 184 -17.19 27.73 -3.30
N SER A 185 -16.03 27.09 -3.35
CA SER A 185 -15.15 27.05 -4.52
C SER A 185 -15.43 25.88 -5.49
N GLY A 186 -16.50 25.11 -5.29
CA GLY A 186 -16.88 23.99 -6.17
C GLY A 186 -16.05 22.71 -5.99
N PHE A 187 -15.21 22.63 -4.96
CA PHE A 187 -14.44 21.44 -4.63
C PHE A 187 -15.23 20.47 -3.74
N ARG A 188 -14.91 19.17 -3.86
CA ARG A 188 -15.48 18.15 -2.98
C ARG A 188 -14.97 18.31 -1.54
N PRO A 189 -15.83 18.10 -0.51
CA PRO A 189 -15.41 18.06 0.88
C PRO A 189 -14.38 16.95 1.13
N LEU A 190 -13.45 17.23 2.04
CA LEU A 190 -12.51 16.28 2.58
C LEU A 190 -13.16 15.43 3.67
N ALA A 191 -12.88 14.13 3.65
CA ALA A 191 -13.29 13.22 4.71
C ALA A 191 -12.33 13.31 5.90
N GLU A 192 -12.87 13.36 7.12
CA GLU A 192 -12.09 13.41 8.37
C GLU A 192 -11.10 12.25 8.46
N ALA A 193 -11.53 11.03 8.10
CA ALA A 193 -10.65 9.85 8.07
C ALA A 193 -9.44 10.02 7.14
N THR A 194 -9.59 10.73 6.01
CA THR A 194 -8.49 11.00 5.08
C THR A 194 -7.48 11.97 5.69
N VAL A 195 -7.96 13.05 6.32
CA VAL A 195 -7.09 14.03 6.98
C VAL A 195 -6.34 13.39 8.15
N CYS A 196 -7.03 12.63 9.01
CA CYS A 196 -6.39 11.90 10.11
C CYS A 196 -5.32 10.93 9.61
N ALA A 197 -5.61 10.13 8.57
CA ALA A 197 -4.64 9.20 8.02
C ALA A 197 -3.40 9.91 7.46
N ARG A 198 -3.56 11.08 6.82
CA ARG A 198 -2.43 11.89 6.33
C ARG A 198 -1.56 12.40 7.48
N LEU A 199 -2.18 12.94 8.52
CA LEU A 199 -1.47 13.40 9.72
C LEU A 199 -0.74 12.25 10.42
N GLU A 200 -1.35 11.07 10.52
CA GLU A 200 -0.72 9.86 11.09
C GLU A 200 0.48 9.37 10.25
N LEU A 201 0.48 9.61 8.94
CA LEU A 201 1.61 9.36 8.05
C LEU A 201 2.68 10.46 8.13
N GLY A 202 2.54 11.43 9.03
CA GLY A 202 3.49 12.52 9.23
C GLY A 202 3.41 13.63 8.19
N TRP A 203 2.28 13.77 7.49
CA TRP A 203 2.12 14.87 6.54
C TRP A 203 2.10 16.21 7.28
N PRO A 204 2.71 17.26 6.72
CA PRO A 204 2.46 18.64 7.10
C PRO A 204 0.96 18.94 7.13
N THR A 205 0.54 19.82 8.04
CA THR A 205 -0.88 20.01 8.31
C THR A 205 -1.59 20.70 7.14
N ASP A 206 -0.99 21.75 6.58
CA ASP A 206 -1.45 22.40 5.35
C ASP A 206 -1.61 21.41 4.18
N GLU A 207 -0.67 20.48 3.99
CA GLU A 207 -0.77 19.43 2.97
C GLU A 207 -1.87 18.40 3.30
N ALA A 208 -2.05 18.05 4.58
CA ALA A 208 -3.08 17.09 5.02
C ALA A 208 -4.50 17.58 4.69
N PHE A 209 -4.71 18.90 4.80
CA PHE A 209 -5.96 19.59 4.50
C PHE A 209 -6.08 20.03 3.02
N GLU A 210 -5.16 19.60 2.14
CA GLU A 210 -5.11 20.00 0.72
C GLU A 210 -5.13 21.52 0.49
N LEU A 211 -4.50 22.28 1.39
CA LEU A 211 -4.25 23.71 1.20
C LEU A 211 -3.03 23.95 0.33
N VAL A 212 -2.09 23.01 0.38
CA VAL A 212 -0.90 22.94 -0.46
C VAL A 212 -0.83 21.53 -1.06
N ASP A 213 -0.31 21.41 -2.28
CA ASP A 213 -0.06 20.12 -2.90
C ASP A 213 0.98 19.32 -2.09
N HIS A 214 0.60 18.10 -1.70
CA HIS A 214 1.47 17.23 -0.92
C HIS A 214 2.78 16.87 -1.64
N ARG A 215 3.91 17.17 -0.98
CA ARG A 215 5.26 16.88 -1.49
C ARG A 215 5.83 15.58 -0.91
N ASP A 216 5.22 14.42 -1.20
CA ASP A 216 5.83 13.09 -1.03
C ASP A 216 7.19 13.02 -1.76
N ALA A 217 8.15 12.23 -1.26
CA ALA A 217 9.31 11.78 -2.05
C ALA A 217 8.90 11.17 -3.42
N ARG A 218 7.67 10.64 -3.52
CA ARG A 218 7.09 10.19 -4.80
C ARG A 218 6.66 11.34 -5.72
N THR A 219 6.29 12.51 -5.19
CA THR A 219 6.04 13.75 -5.95
C THR A 219 7.30 14.59 -6.14
N ARG A 220 8.36 14.39 -5.34
CA ARG A 220 9.73 14.85 -5.63
C ARG A 220 10.42 14.06 -6.76
N ARG A 221 9.65 13.47 -7.67
CA ARG A 221 10.26 12.95 -8.89
C ARG A 221 10.74 14.16 -9.66
N PRO A 222 12.01 14.18 -10.10
CA PRO A 222 12.43 15.23 -10.99
C PRO A 222 11.47 15.25 -12.19
N PRO A 223 11.14 16.44 -12.68
CA PRO A 223 10.34 16.58 -13.87
C PRO A 223 10.99 15.79 -15.00
N PHE A 224 10.15 15.23 -15.86
CA PHE A 224 10.60 14.37 -16.94
C PHE A 224 10.01 14.84 -18.26
N LEU A 225 10.73 14.58 -19.35
CA LEU A 225 10.26 14.89 -20.70
C LEU A 225 9.41 13.74 -21.24
N TRP A 226 8.33 14.08 -21.91
CA TRP A 226 7.45 13.17 -22.63
C TRP A 226 6.94 13.84 -23.91
N HIS A 227 7.32 13.32 -25.08
CA HIS A 227 7.10 13.93 -26.40
C HIS A 227 7.53 15.40 -26.47
N GLY A 228 8.73 15.69 -25.97
CA GLY A 228 9.33 17.03 -25.92
C GLY A 228 8.72 17.97 -24.87
N ARG A 229 7.67 17.54 -24.15
CA ARG A 229 7.03 18.34 -23.10
C ARG A 229 7.52 17.93 -21.72
N ARG A 230 7.79 18.92 -20.88
CA ARG A 230 8.18 18.72 -19.48
C ARG A 230 6.94 18.53 -18.62
N TYR A 231 6.94 17.48 -17.81
CA TYR A 231 5.87 17.17 -16.86
C TYR A 231 6.44 17.06 -15.44
N ASP A 232 5.81 17.75 -14.49
CA ASP A 232 6.20 17.71 -13.07
C ASP A 232 5.57 16.51 -12.34
N SER A 233 4.54 15.87 -12.93
CA SER A 233 3.91 14.71 -12.32
C SER A 233 3.30 13.73 -13.33
N LEU A 234 3.15 12.47 -12.90
CA LEU A 234 2.43 11.44 -13.66
C LEU A 234 0.95 11.76 -13.85
N ARG A 235 0.33 12.51 -12.92
CA ARG A 235 -1.08 12.93 -13.06
C ARG A 235 -1.21 13.96 -14.17
N ASP A 236 -0.26 14.89 -14.24
CA ASP A 236 -0.25 15.92 -15.27
C ASP A 236 -0.07 15.31 -16.66
N LEU A 237 0.93 14.44 -16.82
CA LEU A 237 1.11 13.62 -18.02
C LEU A 237 -0.18 12.88 -18.40
N ALA A 238 -0.77 12.15 -17.44
CA ALA A 238 -1.98 11.36 -17.68
C ALA A 238 -3.17 12.22 -18.15
N ARG A 239 -3.34 13.39 -17.55
CA ARG A 239 -4.40 14.35 -17.91
C ARG A 239 -4.19 14.94 -19.30
N VAL A 240 -2.98 15.42 -19.60
CA VAL A 240 -2.66 16.10 -20.87
C VAL A 240 -2.65 15.12 -22.05
N GLU A 241 -2.12 13.91 -21.86
CA GLU A 241 -2.03 12.88 -22.91
C GLU A 241 -3.28 11.99 -22.99
N GLY A 242 -4.29 12.22 -22.14
CA GLY A 242 -5.50 11.39 -22.10
C GLY A 242 -5.25 9.92 -21.74
N LEU A 243 -4.23 9.64 -20.92
CA LEU A 243 -3.83 8.29 -20.53
C LEU A 243 -4.35 7.93 -19.13
N PRO A 244 -4.78 6.68 -18.88
CA PRO A 244 -4.94 6.19 -17.52
C PRO A 244 -3.62 6.31 -16.74
N ILE A 245 -3.68 6.76 -15.48
CA ILE A 245 -2.48 6.99 -14.65
C ILE A 245 -1.58 5.75 -14.51
N ALA A 246 -2.18 4.56 -14.48
CA ALA A 246 -1.44 3.29 -14.45
C ALA A 246 -0.66 3.04 -15.75
N THR A 247 -1.24 3.39 -16.89
CA THR A 247 -0.60 3.29 -18.22
C THR A 247 0.57 4.27 -18.32
N ALA A 248 0.37 5.53 -17.95
CA ALA A 248 1.43 6.54 -17.90
C ALA A 248 2.60 6.08 -17.01
N ARG A 249 2.30 5.54 -15.83
CA ARG A 249 3.31 4.98 -14.91
C ARG A 249 4.09 3.81 -15.52
N SER A 250 3.39 2.86 -16.13
CA SER A 250 4.01 1.68 -16.75
C SER A 250 4.91 2.07 -17.92
N ARG A 251 4.46 3.00 -18.76
CA ARG A 251 5.21 3.56 -19.88
C ARG A 251 6.49 4.26 -19.41
N LEU A 252 6.37 5.19 -18.46
CA LEU A 252 7.53 5.89 -17.89
C LEU A 252 8.52 4.91 -17.23
N HIS A 253 8.04 3.87 -16.54
CA HIS A 253 8.91 2.86 -15.95
C HIS A 253 9.70 2.08 -17.00
N ARG A 254 9.06 1.66 -18.10
CA ARG A 254 9.72 0.97 -19.21
C ARG A 254 10.75 1.86 -19.91
N ALA A 255 10.40 3.13 -20.15
CA ALA A 255 11.33 4.11 -20.71
C ALA A 255 12.58 4.29 -19.82
N ARG A 256 12.40 4.38 -18.50
CA ARG A 256 13.54 4.44 -17.56
C ARG A 256 14.40 3.18 -17.59
N GLN A 257 13.78 2.00 -17.63
CA GLN A 257 14.50 0.72 -17.75
C GLN A 257 15.22 0.58 -19.11
N ALA A 258 14.80 1.33 -20.12
CA ALA A 258 15.45 1.42 -21.42
C ALA A 258 16.70 2.32 -21.45
N GLY A 259 16.98 3.06 -20.37
CA GLY A 259 18.01 4.11 -20.37
C GLY A 259 17.52 5.47 -20.85
N HIS A 260 16.22 5.66 -21.13
CA HIS A 260 15.63 7.00 -21.34
C HIS A 260 15.40 7.68 -19.99
N GLY A 261 16.49 7.86 -19.23
CA GLY A 261 16.49 8.49 -17.92
C GLY A 261 16.10 9.97 -17.95
N GLU A 262 16.40 10.68 -16.87
CA GLU A 262 15.93 12.06 -16.62
C GLU A 262 16.33 13.09 -17.67
N SER A 263 17.36 12.81 -18.49
CA SER A 263 17.83 13.65 -19.59
C SER A 263 17.15 13.38 -20.94
N HIS A 264 16.43 12.27 -21.08
CA HIS A 264 15.87 11.83 -22.36
C HIS A 264 14.35 11.80 -22.34
N ASP A 265 13.77 12.18 -23.47
CA ASP A 265 12.33 12.16 -23.67
C ASP A 265 11.79 10.72 -23.57
N ALA A 266 11.12 10.42 -22.47
CA ALA A 266 10.54 9.11 -22.19
C ALA A 266 9.41 8.73 -23.18
N GLY A 267 8.85 9.73 -23.87
CA GLY A 267 7.89 9.53 -24.95
C GLY A 267 8.54 8.95 -26.21
N THR A 268 9.84 9.13 -26.43
CA THR A 268 10.53 8.58 -27.63
C THR A 268 10.77 7.07 -27.57
N ASP A 269 10.54 6.42 -26.42
CA ASP A 269 10.62 4.96 -26.35
C ASP A 269 9.58 4.36 -27.31
N ARG A 270 10.05 3.79 -28.42
CA ARG A 270 9.21 3.16 -29.45
C ARG A 270 8.30 2.07 -28.85
N ARG A 271 8.66 1.50 -27.70
CA ARG A 271 7.83 0.52 -26.97
C ARG A 271 6.60 1.15 -26.29
N CYS A 272 6.59 2.46 -26.07
CA CYS A 272 5.44 3.20 -25.54
C CYS A 272 4.34 3.39 -26.59
N HIS A 273 4.72 3.47 -27.88
CA HIS A 273 3.80 3.52 -29.02
C HIS A 273 3.32 2.13 -29.50
N ALA A 274 4.12 1.09 -29.26
CA ALA A 274 3.86 -0.27 -29.75
C ALA A 274 2.61 -0.96 -29.18
N THR A 275 1.84 -0.34 -28.27
CA THR A 275 0.59 -0.94 -27.78
C THR A 275 -0.61 -0.73 -28.72
N GLN A 276 -0.61 0.30 -29.57
CA GLN A 276 -1.70 0.51 -30.54
C GLN A 276 -1.35 -0.03 -31.93
N GLN A 277 -0.12 0.16 -32.41
CA GLN A 277 0.41 -0.66 -33.47
C GLN A 277 0.95 -1.94 -32.85
N ARG A 278 0.07 -2.93 -32.65
CA ARG A 278 0.49 -4.32 -32.77
C ARG A 278 0.94 -4.52 -34.21
N CYS A 279 2.12 -4.02 -34.56
CA CYS A 279 3.01 -4.77 -35.43
C CYS A 279 2.99 -6.16 -34.81
N ARG A 280 2.33 -7.11 -35.49
CA ARG A 280 2.37 -8.51 -35.13
C ARG A 280 3.84 -8.83 -35.06
N ALA A 281 4.44 -8.76 -33.86
CA ALA A 281 5.83 -9.14 -33.66
C ALA A 281 5.94 -10.47 -34.38
N ALA A 282 6.84 -10.54 -35.37
CA ALA A 282 6.94 -11.67 -36.29
C ALA A 282 6.77 -12.92 -35.45
N ARG A 283 5.73 -13.72 -35.77
CA ARG A 283 5.35 -14.86 -34.94
C ARG A 283 6.62 -15.66 -34.71
N LEU A 284 6.98 -15.86 -33.44
CA LEU A 284 8.21 -16.54 -33.07
C LEU A 284 8.29 -17.86 -33.83
N ALA A 285 9.23 -17.96 -34.77
CA ALA A 285 9.46 -19.14 -35.59
C ALA A 285 10.41 -20.06 -34.85
N LEU A 286 9.92 -21.21 -34.40
CA LEU A 286 10.69 -22.26 -33.73
C LEU A 286 10.85 -23.45 -34.66
N PRO A 287 11.95 -24.20 -34.62
CA PRO A 287 12.07 -25.45 -35.36
C PRO A 287 10.97 -26.44 -34.95
N ASP A 288 10.44 -27.19 -35.91
CA ASP A 288 9.44 -28.21 -35.61
C ASP A 288 10.08 -29.34 -34.78
N PRO A 289 9.49 -29.71 -33.63
CA PRO A 289 10.05 -30.72 -32.74
C PRO A 289 9.99 -32.16 -33.29
N ARG A 290 9.27 -32.41 -34.39
CA ARG A 290 9.10 -33.72 -35.01
C ARG A 290 10.01 -33.95 -36.21
N SER A 291 10.45 -32.89 -36.86
CA SER A 291 11.31 -32.97 -38.04
C SER A 291 12.13 -31.70 -38.22
N SER A 292 13.44 -31.83 -38.41
CA SER A 292 14.34 -30.70 -38.70
C SER A 292 14.11 -30.08 -40.07
N SER A 293 13.44 -30.79 -41.00
CA SER A 293 13.13 -30.30 -42.35
C SER A 293 11.73 -29.69 -42.49
N ALA A 294 10.88 -29.80 -41.47
CA ALA A 294 9.54 -29.24 -41.49
C ALA A 294 9.58 -27.70 -41.33
N PRO A 295 8.57 -26.98 -41.86
CA PRO A 295 8.49 -25.53 -41.71
C PRO A 295 8.44 -25.14 -40.23
N PRO A 296 9.02 -23.99 -39.84
CA PRO A 296 9.05 -23.56 -38.46
C PRO A 296 7.64 -23.29 -37.93
N VAL A 297 7.43 -23.63 -36.66
CA VAL A 297 6.15 -23.54 -35.96
C VAL A 297 6.17 -22.41 -34.93
N ASP A 298 4.99 -21.88 -34.58
CA ASP A 298 4.89 -20.92 -33.48
C ASP A 298 5.02 -21.60 -32.10
N ALA A 299 5.26 -20.79 -31.07
CA ALA A 299 5.40 -21.28 -29.69
C ALA A 299 4.17 -22.01 -29.14
N ALA A 300 2.97 -21.74 -29.64
CA ALA A 300 1.75 -22.42 -29.20
C ALA A 300 1.64 -23.81 -29.83
N THR A 301 1.96 -23.90 -31.12
CA THR A 301 2.06 -25.16 -31.85
C THR A 301 3.18 -26.01 -31.25
N PHE A 302 4.40 -25.48 -31.07
CA PHE A 302 5.50 -26.20 -30.42
C PHE A 302 5.11 -26.78 -29.06
N ALA A 303 4.45 -25.98 -28.22
CA ALA A 303 3.96 -26.42 -26.90
C ALA A 303 2.98 -27.60 -27.01
N ARG A 304 2.06 -27.57 -27.97
CA ARG A 304 1.12 -28.66 -28.24
C ARG A 304 1.83 -29.91 -28.76
N LEU A 305 2.84 -29.77 -29.64
CA LEU A 305 3.56 -30.90 -30.21
C LEU A 305 4.48 -31.61 -29.19
N THR A 306 5.04 -30.87 -28.22
CA THR A 306 5.99 -31.40 -27.22
C THR A 306 5.38 -31.70 -25.85
N GLY A 307 4.15 -31.24 -25.58
CA GLY A 307 3.55 -31.28 -24.25
C GLY A 307 4.15 -30.26 -23.25
N ILE A 308 5.10 -29.44 -23.67
CA ILE A 308 5.74 -28.43 -22.80
C ILE A 308 4.84 -27.19 -22.72
N PRO A 309 4.52 -26.66 -21.52
CA PRO A 309 3.70 -25.46 -21.40
C PRO A 309 4.28 -24.27 -22.19
N ARG A 310 3.45 -23.56 -22.95
CA ARG A 310 3.86 -22.41 -23.80
C ARG A 310 4.72 -21.38 -23.06
N ALA A 311 4.37 -21.06 -21.82
CA ALA A 311 5.15 -20.13 -21.00
C ALA A 311 6.58 -20.63 -20.73
N THR A 312 6.75 -21.94 -20.58
CA THR A 312 8.07 -22.58 -20.41
C THR A 312 8.88 -22.51 -21.71
N VAL A 313 8.26 -22.78 -22.87
CA VAL A 313 8.91 -22.63 -24.19
C VAL A 313 9.42 -21.21 -24.39
N LEU A 314 8.57 -20.20 -24.18
CA LEU A 314 8.96 -18.79 -24.32
C LEU A 314 10.08 -18.41 -23.34
N THR A 315 10.01 -18.88 -22.10
CA THR A 315 11.06 -18.62 -21.11
C THR A 315 12.40 -19.22 -21.54
N ARG A 316 12.40 -20.48 -22.03
CA ARG A 316 13.60 -21.16 -22.53
C ARG A 316 14.17 -20.45 -23.75
N TRP A 317 13.33 -20.06 -24.70
CA TRP A 317 13.71 -19.25 -25.86
C TRP A 317 14.36 -17.93 -25.46
N HIS A 318 13.74 -17.14 -24.58
CA HIS A 318 14.32 -15.88 -24.11
C HIS A 318 15.61 -16.05 -23.30
N ARG A 319 15.83 -17.22 -22.70
CA ARG A 319 17.09 -17.55 -22.04
C ARG A 319 18.17 -17.87 -23.08
N LEU A 320 17.84 -18.68 -24.08
CA LEU A 320 18.71 -19.02 -25.19
C LEU A 320 19.15 -17.76 -25.95
N ARG A 321 18.20 -16.88 -26.28
CA ARG A 321 18.44 -15.59 -26.94
C ARG A 321 19.28 -14.61 -26.12
N ARG A 322 19.27 -14.71 -24.79
CA ARG A 322 20.12 -13.85 -23.95
C ARG A 322 21.57 -14.33 -23.88
N ARG A 323 21.81 -15.62 -24.15
CA ARG A 323 23.15 -16.23 -24.13
C ARG A 323 23.83 -16.16 -25.50
N ASN A 324 23.07 -16.05 -26.57
CA ASN A 324 23.57 -16.03 -27.94
C ASN A 324 23.15 -14.72 -28.60
N THR A 325 24.12 -13.95 -29.09
CA THR A 325 23.90 -12.64 -29.70
C THR A 325 23.10 -12.76 -31.00
N ASP A 326 23.32 -13.85 -31.76
CA ASP A 326 22.51 -14.21 -32.92
C ASP A 326 21.86 -15.58 -32.72
N VAL A 327 20.53 -15.61 -32.78
CA VAL A 327 19.74 -16.84 -32.63
C VAL A 327 19.40 -17.44 -33.99
N ALA A 328 19.47 -16.65 -35.07
CA ALA A 328 19.23 -17.13 -36.43
C ALA A 328 20.37 -18.04 -36.90
N GLU A 329 21.57 -17.90 -36.33
CA GLU A 329 22.75 -18.72 -36.64
C GLU A 329 22.81 -20.02 -35.82
N LEU A 330 21.94 -20.21 -34.83
CA LEU A 330 21.93 -21.45 -34.04
C LEU A 330 21.38 -22.61 -34.86
N ASP A 331 22.10 -23.73 -34.85
CA ASP A 331 21.63 -25.00 -35.39
C ASP A 331 20.24 -25.34 -34.81
N PRO A 332 19.22 -25.60 -35.65
CA PRO A 332 17.89 -26.05 -35.22
C PRO A 332 17.93 -27.17 -34.17
N THR A 333 18.89 -28.09 -34.27
CA THR A 333 19.05 -29.20 -33.31
C THR A 333 19.42 -28.69 -31.92
N MET A 334 20.31 -27.70 -31.82
CA MET A 334 20.67 -27.05 -30.56
C MET A 334 19.49 -26.27 -29.95
N VAL A 335 18.70 -25.58 -30.80
CA VAL A 335 17.50 -24.88 -30.35
C VAL A 335 16.48 -25.87 -29.80
N LEU A 336 16.22 -26.98 -30.51
CA LEU A 336 15.32 -28.04 -30.07
C LEU A 336 15.77 -28.65 -28.74
N ALA A 337 17.05 -29.02 -28.63
CA ALA A 337 17.62 -29.53 -27.39
C ALA A 337 17.40 -28.53 -26.24
N ALA A 338 17.80 -27.26 -26.40
CA ALA A 338 17.63 -26.23 -25.38
C ALA A 338 16.16 -25.97 -24.97
N LEU A 339 15.22 -26.10 -25.92
CA LEU A 339 13.79 -25.92 -25.67
C LEU A 339 13.15 -27.15 -25.03
N GLN A 340 13.62 -28.36 -25.31
CA GLN A 340 13.05 -29.60 -24.80
C GLN A 340 13.68 -30.05 -23.48
N THR A 341 15.00 -29.89 -23.32
CA THR A 341 15.73 -30.28 -22.10
C THR A 341 15.00 -29.72 -20.88
N PRO A 342 14.53 -30.60 -19.97
CA PRO A 342 13.99 -30.19 -18.70
C PRO A 342 15.03 -29.32 -17.99
N VAL A 343 14.79 -28.01 -17.95
CA VAL A 343 15.52 -27.17 -17.01
C VAL A 343 15.09 -27.69 -15.65
N ASP A 344 15.98 -28.39 -14.96
CA ASP A 344 15.74 -28.72 -13.57
C ASP A 344 15.64 -27.40 -12.81
N ARG A 345 14.40 -26.97 -12.62
CA ARG A 345 14.05 -25.73 -11.90
C ARG A 345 13.91 -26.01 -10.41
N ARG A 346 14.03 -27.26 -9.99
CA ARG A 346 13.95 -27.62 -8.58
C ARG A 346 15.31 -27.36 -7.98
N VAL A 347 15.56 -26.09 -7.66
CA VAL A 347 16.54 -25.78 -6.63
C VAL A 347 16.07 -26.50 -5.38
N HIS A 348 16.75 -27.60 -5.07
CA HIS A 348 16.52 -28.36 -3.86
C HIS A 348 17.28 -27.64 -2.76
N LEU A 349 16.56 -27.21 -1.73
CA LEU A 349 17.15 -26.60 -0.56
C LEU A 349 17.06 -27.57 0.59
N THR A 350 18.13 -27.65 1.37
CA THR A 350 18.14 -28.28 2.68
C THR A 350 18.38 -27.17 3.69
N LEU A 351 17.47 -27.00 4.64
CA LEU A 351 17.55 -26.02 5.70
C LEU A 351 17.53 -26.75 7.04
N VAL A 352 18.52 -26.47 7.88
CA VAL A 352 18.55 -26.92 9.27
C VAL A 352 17.89 -25.84 10.13
N LEU A 353 16.85 -26.23 10.86
CA LEU A 353 16.07 -25.35 11.71
C LEU A 353 16.76 -25.15 13.08
N PRO A 354 16.43 -24.07 13.82
CA PRO A 354 17.03 -23.83 15.14
C PRO A 354 16.80 -24.96 16.17
N ASP A 355 15.74 -25.74 16.00
CA ASP A 355 15.42 -26.92 16.83
C ASP A 355 16.12 -28.21 16.37
N GLY A 356 17.03 -28.11 15.39
CA GLY A 356 17.78 -29.23 14.83
C GLY A 356 17.04 -30.02 13.75
N ARG A 357 15.75 -29.78 13.50
CA ARG A 357 15.02 -30.44 12.41
C ARG A 357 15.60 -30.04 11.06
N ARG A 358 15.65 -30.98 10.12
CA ARG A 358 16.06 -30.72 8.73
C ARG A 358 14.83 -30.71 7.84
N VAL A 359 14.64 -29.63 7.09
CA VAL A 359 13.60 -29.52 6.05
C VAL A 359 14.27 -29.46 4.69
N ALA A 360 13.84 -30.33 3.78
CA ALA A 360 14.38 -30.40 2.43
C ALA A 360 13.26 -30.42 1.40
N GLY A 361 13.50 -29.84 0.22
CA GLY A 361 12.50 -29.79 -0.83
C GLY A 361 12.74 -28.68 -1.84
N GLY A 362 11.76 -28.45 -2.71
CA GLY A 362 11.80 -27.29 -3.59
C GLY A 362 11.71 -25.98 -2.78
N VAL A 363 12.31 -24.90 -3.28
CA VAL A 363 12.30 -23.57 -2.62
C VAL A 363 10.95 -23.17 -2.02
N ARG A 364 9.86 -23.33 -2.80
CA ARG A 364 8.51 -22.96 -2.36
C ARG A 364 7.99 -23.86 -1.25
N GLU A 365 8.31 -25.15 -1.33
CA GLU A 365 7.92 -26.14 -0.34
C GLU A 365 8.61 -25.87 0.99
N VAL A 366 9.93 -25.67 0.99
CA VAL A 366 10.70 -25.32 2.19
C VAL A 366 10.22 -24.00 2.80
N ILE A 367 9.96 -22.96 1.98
CA ILE A 367 9.39 -21.70 2.47
C ILE A 367 8.04 -21.92 3.16
N ARG A 368 7.15 -22.72 2.56
CA ARG A 368 5.84 -22.99 3.13
C ARG A 368 5.96 -23.74 4.46
N GLN A 369 6.77 -24.80 4.51
CA GLN A 369 7.01 -25.56 5.73
C GLN A 369 7.49 -24.65 6.89
N VAL A 370 8.40 -23.71 6.62
CA VAL A 370 8.89 -22.77 7.65
C VAL A 370 7.85 -21.73 8.05
N LEU A 371 7.10 -21.17 7.10
CA LEU A 371 6.13 -20.11 7.39
C LEU A 371 4.86 -20.62 8.08
N ASP A 372 4.47 -21.86 7.78
CA ASP A 372 3.27 -22.49 8.35
C ASP A 372 3.55 -23.10 9.73
N ASP A 373 4.82 -23.34 10.11
CA ASP A 373 5.19 -23.85 11.43
C ASP A 373 5.10 -22.73 12.50
N PRO A 374 4.15 -22.81 13.45
CA PRO A 374 3.99 -21.79 14.48
C PRO A 374 5.14 -21.77 15.50
N GLY A 375 5.82 -22.90 15.70
CA GLY A 375 6.94 -23.03 16.63
C GLY A 375 8.19 -22.27 16.18
N LEU A 376 8.35 -22.09 14.87
CA LEU A 376 9.49 -21.37 14.30
C LEU A 376 9.32 -19.84 14.31
N LYS A 377 8.14 -19.32 14.63
CA LYS A 377 7.90 -17.85 14.66
C LYS A 377 8.76 -17.12 15.68
N GLY A 378 9.11 -17.77 16.79
CA GLY A 378 9.96 -17.20 17.85
C GLY A 378 11.46 -17.23 17.55
N GLY A 379 11.92 -18.20 16.76
CA GLY A 379 13.35 -18.38 16.44
C GLY A 379 13.88 -17.49 15.31
N ARG A 380 13.02 -16.68 14.69
CA ARG A 380 13.41 -15.80 13.57
C ARG A 380 13.65 -14.39 14.11
N ILE A 381 14.85 -13.85 13.86
CA ILE A 381 15.16 -12.45 14.18
C ILE A 381 14.22 -11.53 13.41
N GLU A 382 13.91 -11.90 12.16
CA GLU A 382 13.08 -11.10 11.25
C GLU A 382 11.83 -11.86 10.79
N ARG A 383 10.69 -11.18 10.82
CA ARG A 383 9.43 -11.68 10.25
C ARG A 383 9.41 -11.49 8.73
N LEU A 384 10.11 -12.36 8.00
CA LEU A 384 10.11 -12.34 6.54
C LEU A 384 8.93 -13.15 5.99
N GLY A 385 8.17 -12.56 5.07
CA GLY A 385 7.19 -13.29 4.24
C GLY A 385 7.84 -13.99 3.05
N GLU A 386 7.05 -14.79 2.32
CA GLU A 386 7.52 -15.62 1.19
C GLU A 386 8.32 -14.83 0.14
N SER A 387 7.85 -13.65 -0.24
CA SER A 387 8.52 -12.82 -1.25
C SER A 387 9.90 -12.31 -0.79
N ALA A 388 10.03 -11.97 0.49
CA ALA A 388 11.29 -11.50 1.06
C ALA A 388 12.33 -12.62 1.17
N ILE A 389 11.90 -13.82 1.59
CA ILE A 389 12.78 -15.01 1.63
C ILE A 389 13.29 -15.35 0.22
N ARG A 390 12.40 -15.39 -0.78
CA ARG A 390 12.81 -15.62 -2.19
C ARG A 390 13.79 -14.57 -2.70
N ALA A 391 13.61 -13.31 -2.31
CA ALA A 391 14.52 -12.24 -2.70
C ALA A 391 15.91 -12.40 -2.08
N ARG A 392 16.00 -12.84 -0.82
CA ARG A 392 17.28 -13.14 -0.15
C ARG A 392 17.97 -14.35 -0.78
N LEU A 393 17.24 -15.44 -1.03
CA LEU A 393 17.79 -16.62 -1.70
C LEU A 393 18.43 -16.29 -3.06
N ARG A 394 17.79 -15.42 -3.86
CA ARG A 394 18.33 -14.97 -5.15
C ARG A 394 19.59 -14.11 -5.06
N ARG A 395 19.90 -13.57 -3.87
CA ARG A 395 21.10 -12.78 -3.61
C ARG A 395 22.25 -13.63 -3.09
N LEU A 396 22.02 -14.91 -2.77
CA LEU A 396 23.08 -15.79 -2.32
C LEU A 396 24.09 -16.01 -3.47
N PRO A 397 25.40 -15.94 -3.17
CA PRO A 397 26.44 -16.29 -4.13
C PRO A 397 26.17 -17.69 -4.72
N GLY A 398 26.26 -17.81 -6.04
CA GLY A 398 26.03 -19.08 -6.75
C GLY A 398 24.56 -19.43 -7.04
N TRP A 399 23.57 -18.65 -6.59
CA TRP A 399 22.17 -18.95 -6.92
C TRP A 399 21.91 -19.00 -8.44
N PRO A 400 21.19 -20.00 -8.98
CA PRO A 400 20.50 -21.12 -8.31
C PRO A 400 21.30 -22.44 -8.25
N GLN A 401 22.57 -22.46 -8.67
CA GLN A 401 23.32 -23.68 -8.99
C GLN A 401 24.48 -23.99 -8.04
N GLY A 402 24.90 -23.02 -7.24
CA GLY A 402 26.07 -23.13 -6.37
C GLY A 402 25.77 -23.93 -5.11
N PRO A 403 26.80 -24.53 -4.49
CA PRO A 403 26.68 -25.04 -3.14
C PRO A 403 26.30 -23.87 -2.23
N PHE A 404 25.18 -24.00 -1.54
CA PHE A 404 24.77 -23.03 -0.53
C PHE A 404 25.23 -23.55 0.83
N THR A 405 25.92 -22.72 1.61
CA THR A 405 26.19 -23.07 3.00
C THR A 405 24.88 -23.11 3.78
N GLU A 406 24.80 -23.98 4.78
CA GLU A 406 23.60 -24.07 5.64
C GLU A 406 23.30 -22.70 6.28
N ASP A 407 24.34 -21.96 6.68
CA ASP A 407 24.23 -20.61 7.24
C ASP A 407 23.64 -19.58 6.26
N ALA A 408 24.00 -19.64 4.98
CA ALA A 408 23.47 -18.73 3.97
C ALA A 408 21.98 -18.96 3.73
N ILE A 409 21.54 -20.22 3.71
CA ILE A 409 20.13 -20.57 3.61
C ILE A 409 19.40 -20.13 4.89
N SER A 410 19.93 -20.44 6.08
CA SER A 410 19.34 -20.03 7.36
C SER A 410 19.14 -18.51 7.46
N TRP A 411 20.14 -17.74 7.07
CA TRP A 411 20.05 -16.27 7.00
C TRP A 411 18.95 -15.79 6.04
N ALA A 412 18.81 -16.44 4.88
CA ALA A 412 17.79 -16.07 3.90
C ALA A 412 16.35 -16.26 4.45
N PHE A 413 16.18 -17.17 5.41
CA PHE A 413 14.93 -17.41 6.12
C PHE A 413 14.76 -16.54 7.39
N GLY A 414 15.78 -15.77 7.77
CA GLY A 414 15.76 -14.88 8.93
C GLY A 414 16.14 -15.56 10.26
N PHE A 415 16.83 -16.70 10.19
CA PHE A 415 17.45 -17.35 11.34
C PHE A 415 18.90 -16.84 11.51
N THR A 416 19.42 -16.92 12.73
CA THR A 416 20.83 -16.64 13.01
C THR A 416 21.70 -17.81 12.58
N PRO A 417 22.73 -17.59 11.75
CA PRO A 417 23.78 -18.59 11.48
C PRO A 417 24.37 -19.16 12.78
N GLY A 418 24.69 -20.46 12.80
CA GLY A 418 25.38 -21.10 13.94
C GLY A 418 24.59 -21.36 15.23
N LEU A 419 23.29 -21.05 15.31
CA LEU A 419 22.46 -21.39 16.49
C LEU A 419 21.84 -22.80 16.48
N ALA A 420 22.02 -23.56 15.39
CA ALA A 420 21.56 -24.94 15.29
C ALA A 420 22.36 -25.82 16.27
N GLY A 421 21.84 -25.98 17.50
CA GLY A 421 22.46 -26.76 18.57
C GLY A 421 22.49 -26.08 19.94
N ALA A 422 22.22 -24.77 20.04
CA ALA A 422 22.27 -24.04 21.32
C ALA A 422 20.93 -23.98 22.07
N VAL A 423 19.85 -24.58 21.54
CA VAL A 423 18.55 -24.58 22.20
C VAL A 423 18.50 -25.72 23.23
N HIS A 424 18.73 -25.36 24.48
CA HIS A 424 18.54 -26.21 25.66
C HIS A 424 17.11 -26.81 25.69
N PRO A 425 16.94 -28.12 25.93
CA PRO A 425 15.63 -28.72 26.18
C PRO A 425 15.16 -28.35 27.59
N GLN A 426 14.64 -27.14 27.77
CA GLN A 426 13.90 -26.78 28.98
C GLN A 426 12.60 -26.07 28.62
N ALA A 427 11.52 -26.86 28.66
CA ALA A 427 10.16 -26.50 29.10
C ALA A 427 9.12 -27.42 28.43
N ARG A 428 9.14 -28.70 28.81
CA ARG A 428 7.89 -29.48 28.91
C ARG A 428 7.73 -29.84 30.37
N GLY A 429 7.07 -28.95 31.10
CA GLY A 429 6.68 -29.11 32.48
C GLY A 429 5.67 -28.02 32.81
N VAL A 430 4.45 -28.48 33.11
CA VAL A 430 3.19 -27.76 33.41
C VAL A 430 2.32 -27.44 32.20
#